data_AF-A0A6N9BVW4-F1
#
_entry.id   AF-A0A6N9BVW4-F1
#
_cell.length_a   1.000
_cell.length_b   1.000
_cell.length_c   1.000
_cell.angle_alpha   90.00
_cell.angle_beta   90.00
_cell.angle_gamma   90.00
#
_symmetry.space_group_name_H-M   'P 1'
#
loop_
_entity.id
_entity.type
_entity.pdbx_description
1 polymer ?
#
loop_
_entity_poly.entity_id
_entity_poly.type
_entity_poly.pdbx_seq_one_letter_code
_entity_poly.pdbx_strand_id
1 'polypeptide(L)'
;MKRWAVRLSVGLLVLVLAGYGIRSILLPAASAAVFVEYREDASWQPAPESPLFQNGQIEFAGFEPIQLGGEDLGAWDEVVIVNFDRAADYREFVGRISAEDDIARYHLLKIAPQAPELLHFMNWRLRGYRDDASIDPGGQLPIDAAVLDTKYLDEWRSLFDGPYRDGIVMLNLLTREQEPQDPAGGPDSDASAEELIDRYSQVATRLLGKLGGQMSVMGTVDRVVVGPAIRHYDVYAFVFYPSVEVFEVMFTARARVEAQVHQLAGLNVGSSAGYWVKPYAEVTPAER
;
A
#
# COMPACT_ATOMS: atom_id res chain seq x y z
N MET A 1 37.77 -20.05 22.41
CA MET A 1 36.80 -19.14 21.74
C MET A 1 35.76 -19.85 20.84
N LYS A 2 35.22 -21.04 21.16
CA LYS A 2 34.31 -21.76 20.20
C LYS A 2 33.00 -22.36 20.74
N ARG A 3 32.69 -22.23 22.05
CA ARG A 3 31.43 -22.78 22.62
C ARG A 3 30.35 -21.74 22.93
N TRP A 4 30.72 -20.46 23.00
CA TRP A 4 29.80 -19.35 23.31
C TRP A 4 29.04 -18.86 22.06
N ALA A 5 29.73 -18.76 20.92
CA ALA A 5 29.13 -18.39 19.64
C ALA A 5 28.07 -19.40 19.18
N VAL A 6 28.32 -20.70 19.33
CA VAL A 6 27.37 -21.77 18.96
C VAL A 6 26.11 -21.73 19.86
N ARG A 7 26.24 -21.40 21.15
CA ARG A 7 25.08 -21.27 22.07
C ARG A 7 24.23 -20.03 21.76
N LEU A 8 24.85 -18.93 21.33
CA LEU A 8 24.16 -17.73 20.83
C LEU A 8 23.41 -18.01 19.52
N SER A 9 24.02 -18.74 18.58
CA SER A 9 23.37 -19.09 17.30
C SER A 9 22.20 -20.05 17.47
N VAL A 10 22.31 -21.05 18.35
CA VAL A 10 21.20 -21.98 18.66
C VAL A 10 20.09 -21.27 19.43
N GLY A 11 20.41 -20.36 20.36
CA GLY A 11 19.43 -19.54 21.08
C GLY A 11 18.67 -18.57 20.16
N LEU A 12 19.36 -17.96 19.20
CA LEU A 12 18.76 -17.11 18.16
C LEU A 12 17.87 -17.94 17.21
N LEU A 13 18.30 -19.14 16.81
CA LEU A 13 17.51 -20.02 15.96
C LEU A 13 16.24 -20.50 16.67
N VAL A 14 16.30 -20.80 17.97
CA VAL A 14 15.12 -21.16 18.78
C VAL A 14 14.19 -19.97 18.97
N LEU A 15 14.71 -18.74 19.12
CA LEU A 15 13.89 -17.52 19.16
C LEU A 15 13.26 -17.19 17.80
N VAL A 16 13.96 -17.45 16.70
CA VAL A 16 13.42 -17.29 15.33
C VAL A 16 12.37 -18.35 15.04
N LEU A 17 12.57 -19.61 15.44
CA LEU A 17 11.60 -20.69 15.28
C LEU A 17 10.39 -20.54 16.23
N ALA A 18 10.60 -20.05 17.46
CA ALA A 18 9.51 -19.66 18.35
C ALA A 18 8.77 -18.43 17.79
N GLY A 19 9.49 -17.46 17.22
CA GLY A 19 8.92 -16.32 16.51
C GLY A 19 8.11 -16.75 15.28
N TYR A 20 8.56 -17.76 14.52
CA TYR A 20 7.83 -18.30 13.37
C TYR A 20 6.62 -19.15 13.78
N GLY A 21 6.71 -19.86 14.91
CA GLY A 21 5.58 -20.57 15.53
C GLY A 21 4.54 -19.64 16.15
N ILE A 22 4.97 -18.50 16.70
CA ILE A 22 4.09 -17.42 17.20
C ILE A 22 3.48 -16.63 16.03
N ARG A 23 4.25 -16.43 14.94
CA ARG A 23 3.82 -15.78 13.69
C ARG A 23 2.60 -16.46 13.05
N SER A 24 2.37 -17.76 13.27
CA SER A 24 1.20 -18.46 12.73
C SER A 24 -0.04 -18.42 13.63
N ILE A 25 0.06 -17.94 14.87
CA ILE A 25 -1.03 -17.90 15.84
C ILE A 25 -1.65 -16.49 15.94
N LEU A 26 -0.90 -15.45 15.53
CA LEU A 26 -1.31 -14.04 15.60
C LEU A 26 -1.76 -13.45 14.25
N LEU A 27 -1.52 -14.13 13.14
CA LEU A 27 -1.95 -13.67 11.82
C LEU A 27 -3.41 -14.04 11.56
N PRO A 28 -4.18 -13.15 10.91
CA PRO A 28 -5.48 -13.50 10.36
C PRO A 28 -5.39 -14.78 9.52
N ALA A 29 -6.45 -15.59 9.55
CA ALA A 29 -6.53 -16.77 8.69
C ALA A 29 -6.60 -16.38 7.20
N ALA A 30 -7.17 -15.21 6.89
CA ALA A 30 -7.18 -14.62 5.57
C ALA A 30 -7.40 -13.10 5.63
N SER A 31 -6.96 -12.40 4.59
CA SER A 31 -7.16 -10.97 4.41
C SER A 31 -7.63 -10.69 2.98
N ALA A 32 -8.41 -9.64 2.80
CA ALA A 32 -8.90 -9.20 1.49
C ALA A 32 -8.78 -7.68 1.34
N ALA A 33 -8.43 -7.25 0.13
CA ALA A 33 -8.65 -5.89 -0.33
C ALA A 33 -9.84 -5.89 -1.29
N VAL A 34 -10.81 -5.04 -1.07
CA VAL A 34 -12.04 -4.98 -1.86
C VAL A 34 -12.25 -3.57 -2.36
N PHE A 35 -12.35 -3.41 -3.67
CA PHE A 35 -12.92 -2.20 -4.27
C PHE A 35 -14.40 -2.43 -4.54
N VAL A 36 -15.20 -1.42 -4.22
CA VAL A 36 -16.66 -1.45 -4.31
C VAL A 36 -17.14 -0.30 -5.18
N GLU A 37 -17.98 -0.58 -6.15
CA GLU A 37 -18.77 0.40 -6.90
C GLU A 37 -20.25 0.06 -6.70
N TYR A 38 -20.97 0.90 -5.99
CA TYR A 38 -22.38 0.70 -5.69
C TYR A 38 -23.24 1.02 -6.92
N ARG A 39 -24.37 0.33 -7.04
CA ARG A 39 -25.37 0.66 -8.07
C ARG A 39 -26.17 1.89 -7.65
N GLU A 40 -26.56 2.71 -8.62
CA GLU A 40 -27.27 3.98 -8.40
C GLU A 40 -28.55 3.86 -7.56
N ASP A 41 -29.21 2.70 -7.58
CA ASP A 41 -30.48 2.41 -6.89
C ASP A 41 -30.32 1.64 -5.57
N ALA A 42 -29.08 1.28 -5.19
CA ALA A 42 -28.81 0.57 -3.95
C ALA A 42 -28.83 1.50 -2.73
N SER A 43 -29.34 1.00 -1.60
CA SER A 43 -29.22 1.70 -0.31
C SER A 43 -27.79 1.62 0.21
N TRP A 44 -26.97 2.59 -0.19
CA TRP A 44 -25.56 2.68 0.20
C TRP A 44 -25.39 2.82 1.73
N GLN A 45 -24.46 2.03 2.29
CA GLN A 45 -23.93 2.20 3.64
C GLN A 45 -22.40 2.13 3.55
N PRO A 46 -21.69 3.07 4.22
CA PRO A 46 -20.24 3.09 4.19
C PRO A 46 -19.66 1.82 4.80
N ALA A 47 -18.51 1.35 4.33
CA ALA A 47 -17.94 0.08 4.75
C ALA A 47 -17.87 -0.15 6.27
N PRO A 48 -17.52 0.83 7.13
CA PRO A 48 -17.52 0.65 8.58
C PRO A 48 -18.89 0.29 9.19
N GLU A 49 -19.99 0.67 8.52
CA GLU A 49 -21.37 0.41 8.96
C GLU A 49 -22.02 -0.72 8.18
N SER A 50 -21.44 -1.09 7.03
CA SER A 50 -22.05 -2.03 6.09
C SER A 50 -22.11 -3.46 6.64
N PRO A 51 -23.27 -4.13 6.52
CA PRO A 51 -23.42 -5.53 6.89
C PRO A 51 -22.54 -6.48 6.06
N LEU A 52 -22.10 -6.05 4.88
CA LEU A 52 -21.25 -6.85 3.99
C LEU A 52 -19.96 -7.31 4.66
N PHE A 53 -19.36 -6.42 5.47
CA PHE A 53 -18.10 -6.67 6.17
C PHE A 53 -18.28 -7.27 7.58
N GLN A 54 -19.52 -7.67 7.94
CA GLN A 54 -19.77 -8.36 9.20
C GLN A 54 -18.96 -9.65 9.29
N ASN A 55 -18.48 -9.92 10.51
CA ASN A 55 -17.56 -11.01 10.87
C ASN A 55 -16.13 -10.87 10.31
N GLY A 56 -15.82 -9.77 9.62
CA GLY A 56 -14.45 -9.34 9.33
C GLY A 56 -14.02 -8.21 10.28
N GLN A 57 -12.72 -8.05 10.44
CA GLN A 57 -12.11 -6.89 11.09
C GLN A 57 -11.60 -5.94 10.01
N ILE A 58 -12.24 -4.77 9.89
CA ILE A 58 -11.80 -3.74 8.95
C ILE A 58 -10.50 -3.14 9.48
N GLU A 59 -9.42 -3.31 8.73
CA GLU A 59 -8.11 -2.71 9.02
C GLU A 59 -7.98 -1.32 8.40
N PHE A 60 -8.61 -1.13 7.23
CA PHE A 60 -8.67 0.15 6.56
C PHE A 60 -9.96 0.23 5.75
N ALA A 61 -10.56 1.41 5.70
CA ALA A 61 -11.57 1.73 4.71
C ALA A 61 -11.44 3.20 4.30
N GLY A 62 -11.70 3.48 3.03
CA GLY A 62 -11.78 4.83 2.52
C GLY A 62 -12.72 4.93 1.32
N PHE A 63 -13.10 6.15 1.03
CA PHE A 63 -14.08 6.50 0.00
C PHE A 63 -13.46 7.39 -1.08
N GLU A 64 -14.15 7.43 -2.23
CA GLU A 64 -13.75 8.15 -3.44
C GLU A 64 -12.29 7.88 -3.85
N PRO A 65 -11.89 6.60 -4.06
CA PRO A 65 -10.59 6.29 -4.62
C PRO A 65 -10.45 6.88 -6.04
N ILE A 66 -9.51 7.81 -6.20
CA ILE A 66 -9.20 8.42 -7.51
C ILE A 66 -7.87 7.88 -8.02
N GLN A 67 -7.88 7.40 -9.26
CA GLN A 67 -6.70 6.84 -9.88
C GLN A 67 -5.69 7.92 -10.25
N LEU A 68 -4.41 7.65 -9.99
CA LEU A 68 -3.28 8.56 -10.19
C LEU A 68 -2.15 7.97 -11.05
N GLY A 69 -2.27 6.72 -11.48
CA GLY A 69 -1.23 6.08 -12.27
C GLY A 69 -1.58 4.66 -12.70
N GLY A 70 -0.95 4.25 -13.81
CA GLY A 70 -0.91 2.87 -14.26
C GLY A 70 -2.18 2.37 -14.94
N GLU A 71 -2.38 1.05 -14.89
CA GLU A 71 -3.48 0.35 -15.57
C GLU A 71 -4.83 0.78 -15.01
N ASP A 72 -5.76 1.18 -15.89
CA ASP A 72 -7.10 1.58 -15.50
C ASP A 72 -7.87 0.41 -14.85
N LEU A 73 -8.24 0.54 -13.57
CA LEU A 73 -9.10 -0.43 -12.86
C LEU A 73 -10.57 0.00 -12.84
N GLY A 74 -10.89 1.16 -13.39
CA GLY A 74 -12.19 1.79 -13.32
C GLY A 74 -12.36 2.72 -12.13
N ALA A 75 -13.52 3.38 -12.11
CA ALA A 75 -14.00 4.15 -10.97
C ALA A 75 -14.54 3.20 -9.88
N TRP A 76 -14.31 3.58 -8.64
CA TRP A 76 -14.77 2.87 -7.46
C TRP A 76 -15.25 3.90 -6.45
N ASP A 77 -16.22 3.53 -5.63
CA ASP A 77 -16.77 4.38 -4.58
C ASP A 77 -16.00 4.18 -3.27
N GLU A 78 -15.56 2.96 -3.00
CA GLU A 78 -14.84 2.61 -1.77
C GLU A 78 -13.73 1.58 -2.00
N VAL A 79 -12.76 1.60 -1.10
CA VAL A 79 -11.78 0.52 -0.93
C VAL A 79 -11.64 0.13 0.53
N VAL A 80 -11.61 -1.18 0.79
CA VAL A 80 -11.64 -1.75 2.14
C VAL A 80 -10.58 -2.84 2.27
N ILE A 81 -9.80 -2.80 3.35
CA ILE A 81 -8.97 -3.92 3.81
C ILE A 81 -9.66 -4.58 4.99
N VAL A 82 -9.92 -5.87 4.88
CA VAL A 82 -10.61 -6.65 5.90
C VAL A 82 -9.87 -7.94 6.20
N ASN A 83 -9.73 -8.23 7.50
CA ASN A 83 -9.08 -9.40 8.06
C ASN A 83 -10.10 -10.37 8.64
N PHE A 84 -9.81 -11.67 8.53
CA PHE A 84 -10.67 -12.74 9.03
C PHE A 84 -9.86 -13.70 9.89
N ASP A 85 -10.27 -13.86 11.16
CA ASP A 85 -9.63 -14.79 12.09
C ASP A 85 -9.91 -16.26 11.73
N ARG A 86 -10.99 -16.53 10.98
CA ARG A 86 -11.38 -17.87 10.56
C ARG A 86 -11.54 -17.95 9.05
N ALA A 87 -10.93 -18.97 8.45
CA ALA A 87 -11.08 -19.24 7.01
C ALA A 87 -12.52 -19.51 6.56
N ALA A 88 -13.41 -19.92 7.49
CA ALA A 88 -14.83 -20.06 7.20
C ALA A 88 -15.51 -18.71 6.96
N ASP A 89 -15.15 -17.68 7.72
CA ASP A 89 -15.75 -16.33 7.61
C ASP A 89 -15.30 -15.66 6.32
N TYR A 90 -14.03 -15.81 5.96
CA TYR A 90 -13.53 -15.37 4.65
C TYR A 90 -14.29 -16.04 3.49
N ARG A 91 -14.57 -17.34 3.56
CA ARG A 91 -15.33 -18.04 2.52
C ARG A 91 -16.77 -17.56 2.45
N GLU A 92 -17.40 -17.34 3.60
CA GLU A 92 -18.76 -16.78 3.65
C GLU A 92 -18.79 -15.37 3.05
N PHE A 93 -17.85 -14.52 3.41
CA PHE A 93 -17.67 -13.18 2.87
C PHE A 93 -17.52 -13.16 1.35
N VAL A 94 -16.61 -13.99 0.81
CA VAL A 94 -16.44 -14.13 -0.65
C VAL A 94 -17.75 -14.61 -1.29
N GLY A 95 -18.45 -15.55 -0.64
CA GLY A 95 -19.75 -16.05 -1.07
C GLY A 95 -20.81 -14.95 -1.17
N ARG A 96 -20.91 -14.06 -0.16
CA ARG A 96 -21.82 -12.90 -0.18
C ARG A 96 -21.47 -11.92 -1.30
N ILE A 97 -20.20 -11.50 -1.39
CA ILE A 97 -19.72 -10.59 -2.44
C ILE A 97 -19.99 -11.14 -3.85
N SER A 98 -19.84 -12.45 -4.03
CA SER A 98 -20.05 -13.08 -5.34
C SER A 98 -21.53 -13.24 -5.69
N ALA A 99 -22.43 -13.15 -4.70
CA ALA A 99 -23.87 -13.31 -4.86
C ALA A 99 -24.64 -11.98 -4.93
N GLU A 100 -24.08 -10.89 -4.40
CA GLU A 100 -24.69 -9.55 -4.37
C GLU A 100 -24.33 -8.71 -5.61
N ASP A 101 -24.47 -9.28 -6.82
CA ASP A 101 -24.22 -8.56 -8.07
C ASP A 101 -25.30 -7.52 -8.43
N ASP A 102 -26.43 -7.56 -7.73
CA ASP A 102 -27.55 -6.64 -7.84
C ASP A 102 -27.34 -5.33 -7.06
N ILE A 103 -26.40 -5.29 -6.11
CA ILE A 103 -26.17 -4.15 -5.22
C ILE A 103 -24.92 -3.36 -5.59
N ALA A 104 -23.85 -4.04 -6.01
CA ALA A 104 -22.57 -3.41 -6.34
C ALA A 104 -21.71 -4.28 -7.28
N ARG A 105 -20.77 -3.63 -7.98
CA ARG A 105 -19.64 -4.28 -8.64
C ARG A 105 -18.46 -4.33 -7.68
N TYR A 106 -17.77 -5.47 -7.65
CA TYR A 106 -16.64 -5.71 -6.76
C TYR A 106 -15.35 -6.06 -7.52
N HIS A 107 -14.22 -5.63 -6.97
CA HIS A 107 -12.89 -6.17 -7.29
C HIS A 107 -12.23 -6.62 -5.99
N LEU A 108 -12.17 -7.93 -5.77
CA LEU A 108 -11.64 -8.56 -4.56
C LEU A 108 -10.27 -9.19 -4.83
N LEU A 109 -9.28 -8.71 -4.11
CA LEU A 109 -7.94 -9.28 -4.03
C LEU A 109 -7.82 -10.09 -2.74
N LYS A 110 -7.40 -11.35 -2.85
CA LYS A 110 -6.85 -12.04 -1.69
C LYS A 110 -5.43 -11.54 -1.48
N ILE A 111 -5.14 -11.08 -0.28
CA ILE A 111 -3.83 -10.56 0.09
C ILE A 111 -3.25 -11.39 1.23
N ALA A 112 -1.92 -11.43 1.32
CA ALA A 112 -1.26 -12.07 2.44
C ALA A 112 -1.60 -11.30 3.73
N PRO A 113 -1.97 -12.00 4.83
CA PRO A 113 -2.22 -11.36 6.10
C PRO A 113 -0.98 -10.60 6.58
N GLN A 114 -1.18 -9.34 6.95
CA GLN A 114 -0.09 -8.53 7.49
C GLN A 114 0.10 -8.85 8.97
N ALA A 115 1.36 -8.92 9.42
CA ALA A 115 1.68 -9.00 10.84
C ALA A 115 1.62 -7.59 11.45
N PRO A 116 0.72 -7.32 12.42
CA PRO A 116 0.60 -6.01 13.05
C PRO A 116 1.92 -5.51 13.66
N GLU A 117 2.77 -6.43 14.15
CA GLU A 117 4.06 -6.11 14.73
C GLU A 117 5.06 -5.59 13.70
N LEU A 118 5.01 -6.09 12.46
CA LEU A 118 5.87 -5.60 11.37
C LEU A 118 5.47 -4.18 10.97
N LEU A 119 4.17 -3.90 10.85
CA LEU A 119 3.65 -2.57 10.59
C LEU A 119 4.03 -1.59 11.71
N HIS A 120 3.86 -2.01 12.97
CA HIS A 120 4.25 -1.22 14.13
C HIS A 120 5.75 -0.89 14.13
N PHE A 121 6.59 -1.89 13.86
CA PHE A 121 8.04 -1.71 13.77
C PHE A 121 8.44 -0.75 12.63
N MET A 122 7.81 -0.89 11.45
CA MET A 122 8.03 0.02 10.32
C MET A 122 7.67 1.45 10.68
N ASN A 123 6.50 1.68 11.27
CA ASN A 123 6.06 3.01 11.69
C ASN A 123 6.91 3.58 12.84
N TRP A 124 7.40 2.74 13.75
CA TRP A 124 8.37 3.16 14.77
C TRP A 124 9.67 3.66 14.13
N ARG A 125 10.19 2.94 13.13
CA ARG A 125 11.37 3.37 12.38
C ARG A 125 11.13 4.67 11.62
N LEU A 126 9.97 4.82 10.98
CA LEU A 126 9.58 6.06 10.28
C LEU A 126 9.59 7.27 11.21
N ARG A 127 9.03 7.13 12.42
CA ARG A 127 9.06 8.20 13.43
C ARG A 127 10.48 8.62 13.81
N GLY A 128 11.44 7.71 13.73
CA GLY A 128 12.86 8.01 13.96
C GLY A 128 13.46 9.02 12.96
N TYR A 129 12.86 9.21 11.79
CA TYR A 129 13.32 10.16 10.78
C TYR A 129 12.77 11.58 10.96
N ARG A 130 11.77 11.78 11.83
CA ARG A 130 11.07 13.08 11.99
C ARG A 130 12.03 14.22 12.30
N ASP A 131 12.98 13.98 13.18
CA ASP A 131 13.94 14.99 13.63
C ASP A 131 15.34 14.81 13.00
N ASP A 132 15.49 13.90 12.05
CA ASP A 132 16.78 13.67 11.38
C ASP A 132 17.09 14.82 10.42
N ALA A 133 18.09 15.63 10.76
CA ALA A 133 18.50 16.79 9.97
C ALA A 133 19.33 16.41 8.73
N SER A 134 19.78 15.16 8.61
CA SER A 134 20.51 14.67 7.43
C SER A 134 19.59 14.35 6.24
N ILE A 135 18.27 14.24 6.50
CA ILE A 135 17.27 14.00 5.47
C ILE A 135 16.81 15.35 4.92
N ASP A 136 17.33 15.70 3.76
CA ASP A 136 16.92 16.86 2.99
C ASP A 136 15.99 16.42 1.85
N PRO A 137 14.71 16.84 1.82
CA PRO A 137 13.84 16.62 0.65
C PRO A 137 14.37 17.30 -0.61
N GLY A 138 15.28 18.26 -0.46
CA GLY A 138 15.66 19.22 -1.49
C GLY A 138 14.55 20.25 -1.72
N GLY A 139 14.73 21.06 -2.75
CA GLY A 139 13.63 21.91 -3.25
C GLY A 139 12.52 21.06 -3.86
N GLN A 140 11.33 21.63 -3.98
CA GLN A 140 10.23 21.03 -4.72
C GLN A 140 10.45 21.21 -6.23
N LEU A 141 10.12 20.20 -7.00
CA LEU A 141 10.08 20.25 -8.45
C LEU A 141 8.64 20.52 -8.92
N PRO A 142 8.46 21.12 -10.11
CA PRO A 142 7.16 21.19 -10.75
C PRO A 142 6.50 19.81 -10.87
N ILE A 143 5.18 19.76 -10.70
CA ILE A 143 4.40 18.50 -10.69
C ILE A 143 4.59 17.66 -11.95
N ASP A 144 4.76 18.30 -13.11
CA ASP A 144 5.02 17.66 -14.41
C ASP A 144 6.36 16.91 -14.45
N ALA A 145 7.32 17.28 -13.62
CA ALA A 145 8.57 16.54 -13.45
C ALA A 145 8.45 15.37 -12.46
N ALA A 146 7.41 15.35 -11.62
CA ALA A 146 7.23 14.34 -10.57
C ALA A 146 6.24 13.23 -10.96
N VAL A 147 5.35 13.48 -11.91
CA VAL A 147 4.35 12.52 -12.41
C VAL A 147 4.97 11.57 -13.43
N LEU A 148 4.88 10.27 -13.16
CA LEU A 148 5.39 9.20 -14.04
C LEU A 148 4.52 8.99 -15.28
N ASP A 149 3.20 9.04 -15.10
CA ASP A 149 2.22 8.83 -16.17
C ASP A 149 1.42 10.12 -16.37
N THR A 150 1.79 10.87 -17.41
CA THR A 150 1.19 12.17 -17.71
C THR A 150 -0.28 12.09 -18.11
N LYS A 151 -0.81 10.89 -18.40
CA LYS A 151 -2.25 10.67 -18.57
C LYS A 151 -3.03 11.16 -17.35
N TYR A 152 -2.46 11.00 -16.15
CA TYR A 152 -3.13 11.33 -14.89
C TYR A 152 -2.75 12.72 -14.34
N LEU A 153 -2.09 13.56 -15.14
CA LEU A 153 -1.55 14.85 -14.67
C LEU A 153 -2.66 15.78 -14.16
N ASP A 154 -3.84 15.75 -14.76
CA ASP A 154 -4.96 16.59 -14.35
C ASP A 154 -5.60 16.09 -13.05
N GLU A 155 -5.63 14.77 -12.81
CA GLU A 155 -6.05 14.16 -11.55
C GLU A 155 -5.07 14.52 -10.42
N TRP A 156 -3.76 14.50 -10.69
CA TRP A 156 -2.74 14.97 -9.76
C TRP A 156 -2.92 16.46 -9.41
N ARG A 157 -3.17 17.32 -10.40
CA ARG A 157 -3.47 18.74 -10.16
C ARG A 157 -4.75 18.93 -9.37
N SER A 158 -5.81 18.19 -9.73
CA SER A 158 -7.10 18.24 -9.05
C SER A 158 -6.97 17.89 -7.56
N LEU A 159 -6.13 16.92 -7.21
CA LEU A 159 -5.82 16.60 -5.81
C LEU A 159 -5.17 17.79 -5.09
N PHE A 160 -4.06 18.32 -5.62
CA PHE A 160 -3.31 19.37 -4.92
C PHE A 160 -4.02 20.72 -4.92
N ASP A 161 -4.67 21.11 -6.01
CA ASP A 161 -5.40 22.38 -6.14
C ASP A 161 -6.85 22.32 -5.60
N GLY A 162 -7.35 21.11 -5.31
CA GLY A 162 -8.73 20.86 -4.90
C GLY A 162 -9.09 21.41 -3.50
N PRO A 163 -10.33 21.23 -3.04
CA PRO A 163 -10.76 21.75 -1.73
C PRO A 163 -10.44 20.80 -0.55
N TYR A 164 -10.14 19.52 -0.80
CA TYR A 164 -9.86 18.55 0.26
C TYR A 164 -8.44 18.75 0.81
N ARG A 165 -8.29 18.80 2.14
CA ARG A 165 -7.02 19.11 2.82
C ARG A 165 -6.68 18.20 3.98
N ASP A 166 -7.56 17.27 4.33
CA ASP A 166 -7.32 16.32 5.40
C ASP A 166 -6.33 15.22 4.96
N GLY A 167 -6.06 14.28 5.87
CA GLY A 167 -5.15 13.18 5.59
C GLY A 167 -5.64 12.29 4.45
N ILE A 168 -4.70 11.81 3.64
CA ILE A 168 -4.98 10.92 2.51
C ILE A 168 -4.25 9.59 2.67
N VAL A 169 -4.76 8.55 2.01
CA VAL A 169 -4.05 7.29 1.86
C VAL A 169 -3.76 7.02 0.39
N MET A 170 -2.49 6.81 0.08
CA MET A 170 -2.03 6.34 -1.23
C MET A 170 -2.04 4.83 -1.27
N LEU A 171 -2.94 4.26 -2.06
CA LEU A 171 -2.99 2.86 -2.39
C LEU A 171 -2.12 2.61 -3.62
N ASN A 172 -1.20 1.65 -3.51
CA ASN A 172 -0.33 1.23 -4.59
C ASN A 172 -0.52 -0.27 -4.79
N LEU A 173 -0.80 -0.69 -6.03
CA LEU A 173 -0.77 -2.06 -6.49
C LEU A 173 0.39 -2.15 -7.48
N LEU A 174 1.42 -2.91 -7.12
CA LEU A 174 2.71 -2.88 -7.80
C LEU A 174 2.99 -4.21 -8.46
N THR A 175 3.42 -4.14 -9.72
CA THR A 175 3.92 -5.28 -10.49
C THR A 175 5.39 -5.05 -10.80
N ARG A 176 6.23 -6.04 -10.51
CA ARG A 176 7.66 -5.96 -10.73
C ARG A 176 7.99 -6.07 -12.22
N GLU A 177 9.04 -5.37 -12.64
CA GLU A 177 9.58 -5.54 -13.97
C GLU A 177 10.26 -6.92 -14.10
N GLN A 178 10.03 -7.61 -15.22
CA GLN A 178 10.59 -8.94 -15.45
C GLN A 178 12.04 -8.85 -15.92
N GLU A 179 12.36 -7.83 -16.70
CA GLU A 179 13.69 -7.57 -17.26
C GLU A 179 14.18 -6.17 -16.85
N PRO A 180 14.44 -5.95 -15.55
CA PRO A 180 14.84 -4.64 -15.04
C PRO A 180 16.16 -4.18 -15.68
N GLN A 181 16.27 -2.87 -15.93
CA GLN A 181 17.48 -2.26 -16.47
C GLN A 181 18.01 -1.23 -15.48
N ASP A 182 19.15 -1.53 -14.83
CA ASP A 182 19.71 -0.63 -13.81
C ASP A 182 20.25 0.66 -14.43
N PRO A 183 19.64 1.82 -14.17
CA PRO A 183 20.10 3.09 -14.74
C PRO A 183 21.49 3.50 -14.20
N ALA A 184 21.93 2.96 -13.06
CA ALA A 184 23.23 3.28 -12.45
C ALA A 184 24.32 2.22 -12.75
N GLY A 185 23.91 1.00 -13.09
CA GLY A 185 24.83 -0.14 -13.29
C GLY A 185 25.29 -0.36 -14.74
N GLY A 186 24.64 0.27 -15.71
CA GLY A 186 24.92 0.09 -17.14
C GLY A 186 24.37 -1.25 -17.69
N PRO A 187 24.64 -1.56 -18.98
CA PRO A 187 24.02 -2.69 -19.68
C PRO A 187 24.32 -4.09 -19.10
N ASP A 188 25.40 -4.22 -18.32
CA ASP A 188 25.85 -5.48 -17.72
C ASP A 188 25.41 -5.64 -16.25
N SER A 189 24.59 -4.72 -15.73
CA SER A 189 24.09 -4.81 -14.35
C SER A 189 23.17 -6.01 -14.18
N ASP A 190 23.34 -6.74 -13.07
CA ASP A 190 22.51 -7.87 -12.66
C ASP A 190 21.47 -7.51 -11.59
N ALA A 191 21.26 -6.21 -11.35
CA ALA A 191 20.32 -5.74 -10.33
C ALA A 191 18.90 -6.22 -10.63
N SER A 192 18.29 -6.87 -9.64
CA SER A 192 16.92 -7.32 -9.68
C SER A 192 15.92 -6.16 -9.53
N ALA A 193 14.68 -6.40 -9.96
CA ALA A 193 13.59 -5.44 -9.79
C ALA A 193 13.36 -5.08 -8.31
N GLU A 194 13.50 -6.06 -7.41
CA GLU A 194 13.38 -5.85 -5.96
C GLU A 194 14.47 -4.94 -5.42
N GLU A 195 15.73 -5.11 -5.85
CA GLU A 195 16.82 -4.24 -5.43
C GLU A 195 16.65 -2.80 -5.92
N LEU A 196 16.14 -2.61 -7.14
CA LEU A 196 15.85 -1.28 -7.69
C LEU A 196 14.68 -0.61 -6.95
N ILE A 197 13.61 -1.34 -6.68
CA ILE A 197 12.49 -0.86 -5.86
C ILE A 197 12.99 -0.51 -4.45
N ASP A 198 13.89 -1.30 -3.85
CA ASP A 198 14.45 -1.02 -2.54
C ASP A 198 15.29 0.26 -2.53
N ARG A 199 16.12 0.50 -3.55
CA ARG A 199 16.88 1.77 -3.69
C ARG A 199 15.95 2.99 -3.69
N TYR A 200 14.85 2.95 -4.45
CA TYR A 200 13.82 4.00 -4.42
C TYR A 200 13.15 4.08 -3.04
N SER A 201 12.73 2.93 -2.50
CA SER A 201 11.98 2.84 -1.24
C SER A 201 12.79 3.38 -0.06
N GLN A 202 14.10 3.20 -0.04
CA GLN A 202 14.98 3.76 1.00
C GLN A 202 14.92 5.29 1.04
N VAL A 203 14.90 5.96 -0.12
CA VAL A 203 14.76 7.42 -0.21
C VAL A 203 13.35 7.83 0.18
N ALA A 204 12.32 7.23 -0.42
CA ALA A 204 10.93 7.56 -0.18
C ALA A 204 10.50 7.36 1.28
N THR A 205 10.93 6.26 1.92
CA THR A 205 10.61 5.93 3.33
C THR A 205 11.23 6.93 4.31
N ARG A 206 12.47 7.39 4.04
CA ARG A 206 13.13 8.40 4.88
C ARG A 206 12.38 9.72 4.81
N LEU A 207 12.03 10.16 3.61
CA LEU A 207 11.26 11.39 3.39
C LEU A 207 9.85 11.29 3.99
N LEU A 208 9.18 10.15 3.80
CA LEU A 208 7.87 9.87 4.40
C LEU A 208 7.91 10.05 5.92
N GLY A 209 8.86 9.40 6.60
CA GLY A 209 9.00 9.50 8.05
C GLY A 209 9.37 10.91 8.52
N LYS A 210 10.23 11.61 7.76
CA LYS A 210 10.60 13.01 8.01
C LYS A 210 9.37 13.93 7.99
N LEU A 211 8.47 13.70 7.05
CA LEU A 211 7.26 14.49 6.82
C LEU A 211 6.05 14.02 7.67
N GLY A 212 6.24 13.03 8.54
CA GLY A 212 5.19 12.54 9.44
C GLY A 212 4.20 11.56 8.82
N GLY A 213 4.48 11.07 7.60
CA GLY A 213 3.71 10.02 6.98
C GLY A 213 3.92 8.65 7.64
N GLN A 214 2.99 7.74 7.37
CA GLN A 214 2.94 6.42 7.99
C GLN A 214 2.61 5.36 6.95
N MET A 215 3.05 4.13 7.19
CA MET A 215 2.52 2.99 6.47
C MET A 215 1.20 2.60 7.12
N SER A 216 0.13 2.50 6.33
CA SER A 216 -1.16 2.01 6.80
C SER A 216 -1.22 0.50 6.70
N VAL A 217 -0.93 -0.06 5.52
CA VAL A 217 -0.93 -1.51 5.25
C VAL A 217 0.11 -1.81 4.18
N MET A 218 0.76 -2.97 4.21
CA MET A 218 1.65 -3.43 3.14
C MET A 218 1.76 -4.95 3.13
N GLY A 219 1.76 -5.55 1.94
CA GLY A 219 1.96 -6.99 1.81
C GLY A 219 2.01 -7.47 0.37
N THR A 220 1.95 -8.79 0.19
CA THR A 220 1.89 -9.42 -1.13
C THR A 220 0.44 -9.69 -1.53
N VAL A 221 0.16 -9.60 -2.83
CA VAL A 221 -1.14 -9.99 -3.38
C VAL A 221 -1.07 -11.46 -3.79
N ASP A 222 -1.93 -12.30 -3.22
CA ASP A 222 -1.96 -13.73 -3.54
C ASP A 222 -2.60 -13.97 -4.92
N ARG A 223 -3.78 -13.37 -5.14
CA ARG A 223 -4.57 -13.47 -6.38
C ARG A 223 -5.79 -12.53 -6.37
N VAL A 224 -6.29 -12.20 -7.55
CA VAL A 224 -7.68 -11.72 -7.72
C VAL A 224 -8.64 -12.89 -7.53
N VAL A 225 -9.70 -12.68 -6.75
CA VAL A 225 -10.73 -13.71 -6.44
C VAL A 225 -12.06 -13.38 -7.09
N VAL A 226 -12.43 -12.10 -7.11
CA VAL A 226 -13.63 -11.56 -7.78
C VAL A 226 -13.19 -10.32 -8.55
N GLY A 227 -13.61 -10.17 -9.79
CA GLY A 227 -13.31 -8.94 -10.53
C GLY A 227 -13.55 -9.04 -12.02
N PRO A 228 -13.59 -7.89 -12.72
CA PRO A 228 -13.87 -7.82 -14.15
C PRO A 228 -12.78 -8.46 -15.04
N ALA A 229 -11.56 -8.62 -14.52
CA ALA A 229 -10.46 -9.28 -15.21
C ALA A 229 -9.53 -9.97 -14.20
N ILE A 230 -8.90 -11.08 -14.60
CA ILE A 230 -7.81 -11.68 -13.84
C ILE A 230 -6.59 -10.78 -14.01
N ARG A 231 -6.18 -10.13 -12.93
CA ARG A 231 -4.96 -9.31 -12.86
C ARG A 231 -4.00 -9.90 -11.83
N HIS A 232 -2.72 -9.61 -11.99
CA HIS A 232 -1.70 -10.04 -11.04
C HIS A 232 -0.91 -8.81 -10.59
N TYR A 233 -0.82 -8.66 -9.27
CA TYR A 233 0.05 -7.69 -8.62
C TYR A 233 0.99 -8.49 -7.72
N ASP A 234 2.23 -8.02 -7.58
CA ASP A 234 3.19 -8.64 -6.66
C ASP A 234 2.96 -8.13 -5.23
N VAL A 235 2.74 -6.82 -5.10
CA VAL A 235 2.76 -6.10 -3.82
C VAL A 235 1.60 -5.10 -3.79
N TYR A 236 1.03 -4.92 -2.60
CA TYR A 236 0.18 -3.78 -2.31
C TYR A 236 0.76 -2.97 -1.16
N ALA A 237 0.60 -1.64 -1.20
CA ALA A 237 1.07 -0.74 -0.15
C ALA A 237 0.14 0.47 -0.01
N PHE A 238 -0.30 0.71 1.21
CA PHE A 238 -1.17 1.81 1.60
C PHE A 238 -0.34 2.73 2.48
N VAL A 239 -0.18 3.98 2.05
CA VAL A 239 0.68 4.97 2.72
C VAL A 239 -0.18 6.16 3.12
N PHE A 240 -0.24 6.42 4.43
CA PHE A 240 -0.93 7.57 4.98
C PHE A 240 -0.05 8.81 4.97
N TYR A 241 -0.64 9.93 4.55
CA TYR A 241 -0.08 11.27 4.65
C TYR A 241 -1.00 12.12 5.53
N PRO A 242 -0.46 12.90 6.49
CA PRO A 242 -1.27 13.71 7.41
C PRO A 242 -2.14 14.76 6.74
N SER A 243 -1.73 15.27 5.57
CA SER A 243 -2.50 16.24 4.78
C SER A 243 -2.12 16.16 3.30
N VAL A 244 -2.96 16.77 2.45
CA VAL A 244 -2.66 16.92 1.02
C VAL A 244 -1.39 17.73 0.78
N GLU A 245 -1.15 18.79 1.57
CA GLU A 245 0.07 19.59 1.45
C GLU A 245 1.32 18.77 1.80
N VAL A 246 1.27 17.97 2.86
CA VAL A 246 2.39 17.08 3.21
C VAL A 246 2.66 16.09 2.08
N PHE A 247 1.60 15.56 1.47
CA PHE A 247 1.74 14.69 0.32
C PHE A 247 2.36 15.40 -0.89
N GLU A 248 1.93 16.61 -1.21
CA GLU A 248 2.49 17.41 -2.29
C GLU A 248 3.99 17.64 -2.09
N VAL A 249 4.41 18.04 -0.87
CA VAL A 249 5.83 18.21 -0.53
C VAL A 249 6.60 16.91 -0.76
N MET A 250 6.08 15.77 -0.29
CA MET A 250 6.73 14.47 -0.48
C MET A 250 6.82 14.10 -1.96
N PHE A 251 5.72 14.25 -2.68
CA PHE A 251 5.58 13.82 -4.06
C PHE A 251 6.53 14.58 -4.98
N THR A 252 6.65 15.89 -4.76
CA THR A 252 7.48 16.83 -5.55
C THR A 252 8.89 17.03 -5.01
N ALA A 253 9.25 16.42 -3.88
CA ALA A 253 10.59 16.49 -3.31
C ALA A 253 11.64 16.06 -4.35
N ARG A 254 12.60 16.93 -4.66
CA ARG A 254 13.67 16.65 -5.63
C ARG A 254 14.37 15.34 -5.36
N ALA A 255 14.72 15.07 -4.10
CA ALA A 255 15.39 13.82 -3.72
C ALA A 255 14.56 12.57 -4.08
N ARG A 256 13.23 12.64 -3.93
CA ARG A 256 12.31 11.56 -4.29
C ARG A 256 12.18 11.43 -5.81
N VAL A 257 12.03 12.55 -6.52
CA VAL A 257 11.91 12.57 -7.99
C VAL A 257 13.18 12.04 -8.66
N GLU A 258 14.37 12.46 -8.22
CA GLU A 258 15.64 11.96 -8.74
C GLU A 258 15.81 10.44 -8.50
N ALA A 259 15.26 9.91 -7.40
CA ALA A 259 15.26 8.48 -7.12
C ALA A 259 14.24 7.66 -7.96
N GLN A 260 13.28 8.30 -8.64
CA GLN A 260 12.26 7.59 -9.43
C GLN A 260 12.85 6.80 -10.59
N VAL A 261 14.08 7.09 -11.03
CA VAL A 261 14.79 6.29 -12.04
C VAL A 261 14.87 4.80 -11.62
N HIS A 262 15.03 4.52 -10.32
CA HIS A 262 15.05 3.14 -9.82
C HIS A 262 13.64 2.55 -9.72
N GLN A 263 12.64 3.37 -9.38
CA GLN A 263 11.23 2.95 -9.36
C GLN A 263 10.79 2.50 -10.76
N LEU A 264 11.08 3.31 -11.78
CA LEU A 264 10.76 3.03 -13.18
C LEU A 264 11.48 1.80 -13.71
N ALA A 265 12.70 1.55 -13.27
CA ALA A 265 13.48 0.39 -13.68
C ALA A 265 13.04 -0.92 -12.99
N GLY A 266 12.46 -0.83 -11.78
CA GLY A 266 12.03 -1.98 -11.01
C GLY A 266 10.53 -2.32 -11.13
N LEU A 267 9.70 -1.39 -11.60
CA LEU A 267 8.26 -1.57 -11.73
C LEU A 267 7.81 -1.62 -13.18
N ASN A 268 6.90 -2.54 -13.48
CA ASN A 268 6.11 -2.46 -14.68
C ASN A 268 4.98 -1.43 -14.46
N VAL A 269 5.17 -0.21 -14.95
CA VAL A 269 4.21 0.89 -14.77
C VAL A 269 2.87 0.58 -15.43
N GLY A 270 2.89 -0.10 -16.59
CA GLY A 270 1.69 -0.40 -17.37
C GLY A 270 0.78 -1.46 -16.74
N SER A 271 1.29 -2.26 -15.79
CA SER A 271 0.53 -3.26 -15.03
C SER A 271 0.54 -3.02 -13.52
N SER A 272 1.05 -1.86 -13.09
CA SER A 272 0.86 -1.34 -11.74
C SER A 272 -0.34 -0.39 -11.71
N ALA A 273 -0.84 -0.03 -10.54
CA ALA A 273 -1.90 0.96 -10.38
C ALA A 273 -1.71 1.74 -9.07
N GLY A 274 -2.09 3.02 -9.09
CA GLY A 274 -2.03 3.89 -7.92
C GLY A 274 -3.32 4.68 -7.74
N TYR A 275 -3.80 4.77 -6.50
CA TYR A 275 -4.97 5.56 -6.11
C TYR A 275 -4.61 6.43 -4.92
N TRP A 276 -5.25 7.60 -4.82
CA TRP A 276 -5.43 8.25 -3.53
C TRP A 276 -6.85 8.04 -3.05
N VAL A 277 -7.03 7.97 -1.74
CA VAL A 277 -8.30 7.65 -1.08
C VAL A 277 -8.48 8.55 0.13
N LYS A 278 -9.72 8.98 0.37
CA LYS A 278 -10.11 9.67 1.60
C LYS A 278 -10.40 8.62 2.68
N PRO A 279 -9.63 8.56 3.78
CA PRO A 279 -9.86 7.56 4.80
C PRO A 279 -11.13 7.89 5.60
N TYR A 280 -11.88 6.86 6.00
CA TYR A 280 -12.94 7.04 6.99
C TYR A 280 -12.33 7.34 8.37
N ALA A 281 -12.92 8.27 9.11
CA ALA A 281 -12.37 8.76 10.38
C ALA A 281 -12.28 7.64 11.43
N GLU A 282 -13.20 6.68 11.40
CA GLU A 282 -13.34 5.55 12.32
C GLU A 282 -12.16 4.56 12.23
N VAL A 283 -11.47 4.54 11.08
CA VAL A 283 -10.41 3.58 10.74
C VAL A 283 -9.09 4.26 10.35
N THR A 284 -9.00 5.58 10.51
CA THR A 284 -7.75 6.32 10.37
C THR A 284 -6.91 6.12 11.64
N PRO A 285 -5.61 5.80 11.55
CA PRO A 285 -4.74 5.79 12.72
C PRO A 285 -4.77 7.18 13.38
N ALA A 286 -5.40 7.30 14.55
CA ALA A 286 -5.38 8.54 15.31
C ALA A 286 -3.93 8.97 15.53
N GLU A 287 -3.65 10.27 15.41
CA GLU A 287 -2.37 10.86 15.82
C GLU A 287 -2.08 10.46 17.29
N ARG A 288 -1.26 9.42 17.49
CA ARG A 288 -0.76 9.00 18.80
C ARG A 288 0.76 8.98 18.80
#